data_AF-R9WSP8-F1
#
_entry.id   AF-R9WSP8-F1
#
_cell.length_a   1.000
_cell.length_b   1.000
_cell.length_c   1.000
_cell.angle_alpha   90.00
_cell.angle_beta   90.00
_cell.angle_gamma   90.00
#
_symmetry.space_group_name_H-M   'P 1'
#
loop_
_entity.id
_entity.type
_entity.pdbx_description
1 polymer ?
#
loop_
_entity_poly.entity_id
_entity_poly.type
_entity_poly.pdbx_seq_one_letter_code
_entity_poly.pdbx_strand_id
1 'polypeptide(L)'
;MHMWEGLLFFEKKRGIFFSSDLMFGMGENHGQVIESSWDAAVKSSGADTLPNQESGQKLSSDLSEIEPKFVASGHGFCITIVG
;
A
#
# COMPACT_ATOMS: atom_id res chain seq x y z
N MET A 1 -10.31 0.51 -7.68
CA MET A 1 -9.92 0.07 -6.33
C MET A 1 -11.14 -0.58 -5.68
N HIS A 2 -11.14 -1.90 -5.50
CA HIS A 2 -12.27 -2.61 -4.88
C HIS A 2 -11.99 -2.81 -3.38
N MET A 3 -11.92 -1.73 -2.59
CA MET A 3 -11.76 -1.83 -1.14
C MET A 3 -13.08 -2.20 -0.43
N TRP A 4 -13.83 -3.17 -0.96
CA TRP A 4 -15.08 -3.64 -0.37
C TRP A 4 -14.79 -4.44 0.90
N GLU A 5 -14.70 -3.75 2.04
CA GLU A 5 -14.25 -4.32 3.32
C GLU A 5 -12.78 -4.82 3.28
N GLY A 6 -11.95 -4.16 2.47
CA GLY A 6 -10.53 -4.47 2.38
C GLY A 6 -9.82 -4.19 3.70
N LEU A 7 -9.30 -5.22 4.36
CA LEU A 7 -8.51 -5.08 5.59
C LEU A 7 -7.04 -4.80 5.24
N LEU A 8 -6.47 -3.80 5.89
CA LEU A 8 -5.04 -3.49 5.84
C LEU A 8 -4.38 -4.00 7.12
N PHE A 9 -3.20 -4.61 7.01
CA PHE A 9 -2.50 -5.19 8.16
C PHE A 9 -1.01 -4.85 8.13
N PHE A 10 -0.46 -4.46 9.29
CA PHE A 10 0.97 -4.24 9.44
C PHE A 10 1.58 -5.24 10.43
N GLU A 11 2.38 -6.16 9.91
CA GLU A 11 3.15 -7.12 10.69
C GLU A 11 4.48 -6.49 11.11
N LYS A 12 4.59 -6.16 12.40
CA LYS A 12 5.71 -5.35 12.92
C LYS A 12 7.06 -6.07 12.97
N LYS A 13 7.10 -7.39 13.16
CA LYS A 13 8.35 -8.15 13.37
C LYS A 13 9.20 -8.18 12.10
N ARG A 14 8.58 -8.40 10.93
CA ARG A 14 9.24 -8.41 9.63
C ARG A 14 9.08 -7.08 8.88
N GLY A 15 8.15 -6.23 9.32
CA GLY A 15 7.86 -4.95 8.68
C GLY A 15 7.09 -5.13 7.38
N ILE A 16 6.14 -6.08 7.33
CA ILE A 16 5.34 -6.35 6.13
C ILE A 16 4.01 -5.65 6.25
N PHE A 17 3.71 -4.78 5.30
CA PHE A 17 2.42 -4.15 5.12
C PHE A 17 1.61 -4.91 4.07
N PHE A 18 0.50 -5.52 4.48
CA PHE A 18 -0.44 -6.17 3.58
C PHE A 18 -1.46 -5.14 3.14
N SER A 19 -1.32 -4.67 1.89
CA SER A 19 -2.07 -3.51 1.39
C SER A 19 -3.41 -3.87 0.77
N SER A 20 -3.75 -5.17 0.65
CA SER A 20 -4.90 -5.58 -0.17
C SER A 20 -4.80 -4.90 -1.55
N ASP A 21 -5.89 -4.33 -2.05
CA ASP A 21 -5.95 -3.61 -3.33
C ASP A 21 -5.62 -2.11 -3.24
N LEU A 22 -5.14 -1.63 -2.08
CA LEU A 22 -4.72 -0.23 -1.93
C LEU A 22 -3.48 0.07 -2.78
N MET A 23 -2.50 -0.82 -2.76
CA MET A 23 -1.30 -0.73 -3.61
C MET A 23 -1.32 -1.91 -4.57
N PHE A 24 -1.36 -1.64 -5.87
CA PHE A 24 -1.46 -2.66 -6.90
C PHE A 24 -0.71 -2.26 -8.17
N GLY A 25 -0.34 -3.26 -8.98
CA GLY A 25 0.23 -3.08 -10.30
C GLY A 25 -0.62 -3.73 -11.38
N MET A 26 -0.90 -3.03 -12.48
CA MET A 26 -1.61 -3.58 -13.65
C MET A 26 -0.64 -4.30 -14.59
N GLY A 27 -1.10 -5.36 -15.25
CA GLY A 27 -0.33 -6.15 -16.22
C GLY A 27 0.19 -7.49 -15.68
N GLU A 28 1.02 -8.18 -16.46
CA GLU A 28 1.59 -9.50 -16.12
C GLU A 28 2.82 -9.39 -15.21
N ASN A 29 2.62 -8.93 -13.98
CA ASN A 29 3.70 -8.67 -13.01
C ASN A 29 3.84 -9.79 -11.96
N HIS A 30 3.39 -11.00 -12.26
CA HIS A 30 3.36 -12.09 -11.28
C HIS A 30 4.78 -12.46 -10.81
N GLY A 31 4.96 -12.58 -9.49
CA GLY A 31 6.24 -12.93 -8.88
C GLY A 31 7.29 -11.81 -8.89
N GLN A 32 6.94 -10.61 -9.37
CA GLN A 32 7.85 -9.47 -9.38
C GLN A 32 7.83 -8.71 -8.06
N VAL A 33 8.99 -8.16 -7.72
CA VAL A 33 9.19 -7.22 -6.63
C VAL A 33 9.86 -5.99 -7.22
N ILE A 34 9.28 -4.81 -6.99
CA ILE A 34 9.89 -3.54 -7.39
C ILE A 34 10.43 -2.82 -6.17
N GLU A 35 11.29 -1.82 -6.39
CA GLU A 35 11.77 -0.93 -5.34
C GLU A 35 11.01 0.40 -5.39
N SER A 36 10.65 0.92 -4.22
CA SER A 36 10.06 2.26 -4.07
C SER A 36 10.33 2.82 -2.67
N SER A 37 10.12 4.12 -2.47
CA SER A 37 10.04 4.69 -1.13
C SER A 37 8.62 4.54 -0.57
N TRP A 38 8.48 4.55 0.76
CA TRP A 38 7.16 4.46 1.39
C TRP A 38 6.25 5.61 0.98
N ASP A 39 6.78 6.84 0.98
CA ASP A 39 6.04 8.04 0.54
C ASP A 39 5.55 7.93 -0.92
N ALA A 40 6.38 7.42 -1.83
CA ALA A 40 5.98 7.21 -3.23
C ALA A 40 4.91 6.12 -3.37
N ALA A 41 5.02 5.02 -2.60
CA ALA A 41 4.03 3.96 -2.57
C ALA A 41 2.67 4.45 -2.04
N VAL A 42 2.66 5.27 -0.97
CA VAL A 42 1.43 5.88 -0.44
C VAL A 42 0.82 6.86 -1.44
N LYS A 43 1.61 7.73 -2.06
CA LYS A 43 1.12 8.68 -3.08
C LYS A 43 0.52 7.99 -4.31
N SER A 44 1.08 6.86 -4.72
CA SER A 44 0.58 6.10 -5.88
C SER A 44 -0.63 5.19 -5.56
N SER A 45 -0.97 5.01 -4.28
CA SER A 45 -2.11 4.18 -3.86
C SER A 45 -3.49 4.78 -4.22
N GLY A 46 -3.55 6.09 -4.48
CA GLY A 46 -4.81 6.80 -4.68
C GLY A 46 -5.64 6.97 -3.39
N ALA A 47 -5.03 6.83 -2.21
CA ALA A 47 -5.68 7.09 -0.92
C ALA A 47 -6.31 8.51 -0.84
N ASP A 48 -5.70 9.48 -1.51
CA ASP A 48 -6.15 10.87 -1.66
C ASP A 48 -7.33 11.03 -2.64
N THR A 49 -7.58 10.03 -3.48
CA THR A 49 -8.68 10.02 -4.47
C THR A 49 -9.95 9.34 -3.96
N LEU A 50 -9.99 8.92 -2.69
CA LEU A 50 -11.17 8.30 -2.09
C LEU A 50 -12.37 9.26 -2.09
N PRO A 51 -13.60 8.77 -2.40
CA PRO A 51 -14.79 9.63 -2.47
C PRO A 51 -15.12 10.37 -1.17
N ASN A 52 -14.76 9.76 -0.02
CA ASN A 52 -14.85 10.41 1.28
C ASN A 52 -13.48 11.00 1.64
N GLN A 53 -13.38 12.33 1.58
CA GLN A 53 -12.15 13.07 1.86
C GLN A 53 -11.65 12.89 3.30
N GLU A 54 -12.55 12.81 4.29
CA GLU A 54 -12.17 12.58 5.69
C GLU A 54 -11.52 11.21 5.87
N SER A 55 -12.10 10.17 5.25
CA SER A 55 -11.53 8.83 5.26
C SER A 55 -10.18 8.76 4.54
N GLY A 56 -10.02 9.45 3.41
CA GLY A 56 -8.74 9.51 2.68
C GLY A 56 -7.63 10.23 3.45
N GLN A 57 -7.97 11.34 4.13
CA GLN A 57 -7.05 12.05 5.00
C GLN A 57 -6.64 11.20 6.20
N LYS A 58 -7.61 10.53 6.85
CA LYS A 58 -7.31 9.62 7.95
C LYS A 58 -6.39 8.48 7.51
N LEU A 59 -6.70 7.83 6.38
CA LEU A 59 -5.87 6.76 5.84
C LEU A 59 -4.44 7.23 5.56
N SER A 60 -4.28 8.40 4.91
CA SER A 60 -2.96 8.98 4.64
C SER A 60 -2.20 9.29 5.93
N SER A 61 -2.89 9.81 6.95
CA SER A 61 -2.31 10.07 8.27
C SER A 61 -1.85 8.77 8.94
N ASP A 62 -2.71 7.75 9.00
CA ASP A 62 -2.40 6.46 9.61
C ASP A 62 -1.19 5.79 8.91
N LEU A 63 -1.12 5.89 7.58
CA LEU A 63 0.01 5.35 6.79
C LEU A 63 1.31 6.12 7.02
N SER A 64 1.25 7.41 7.37
CA SER A 64 2.44 8.21 7.69
C SER A 64 3.10 7.81 9.02
N GLU A 65 2.38 7.12 9.90
CA GLU A 65 2.87 6.67 11.21
C GLU A 65 3.58 5.32 11.17
N ILE A 66 3.61 4.65 10.01
CA ILE A 66 4.25 3.34 9.85
C ILE A 66 5.42 3.39 8.88
N GLU A 67 6.41 2.54 9.15
CA GLU A 67 7.62 2.40 8.34
C GLU A 67 7.81 0.92 7.95
N PRO A 68 7.04 0.44 6.95
CA PRO A 68 7.20 -0.93 6.48
C PRO A 68 8.49 -1.08 5.65
N LYS A 69 9.02 -2.30 5.64
CA LYS A 69 10.15 -2.73 4.80
C LYS A 69 9.69 -3.36 3.49
N PHE A 70 8.45 -3.85 3.48
CA PHE A 70 7.89 -4.57 2.34
C PHE A 70 6.37 -4.39 2.28
N VAL A 71 5.84 -4.27 1.07
CA VAL A 71 4.41 -4.26 0.78
C VAL A 71 4.03 -5.54 0.06
N ALA A 72 3.15 -6.31 0.68
CA ALA A 72 2.47 -7.44 0.07
C ALA A 72 1.13 -6.96 -0.51
N SER A 73 1.11 -6.73 -1.81
CA SER A 73 -0.05 -6.30 -2.57
C SER A 73 -1.02 -7.46 -2.84
N GLY A 74 -2.32 -7.15 -2.94
CA GLY A 74 -3.35 -8.12 -3.35
C GLY A 74 -3.27 -8.46 -4.84
N HIS A 75 -2.83 -7.50 -5.67
CA HIS A 75 -2.72 -7.65 -7.11
C HIS A 75 -1.44 -7.00 -7.66
N GLY A 76 -0.77 -7.69 -8.59
CA GLY A 76 0.42 -7.20 -9.27
C GLY A 76 1.73 -7.53 -8.54
N PHE A 77 2.70 -6.61 -8.62
CA PHE A 77 4.00 -6.75 -7.98
C PHE A 77 3.93 -6.42 -6.50
N CYS A 78 4.80 -7.05 -5.71
CA CYS A 78 5.10 -6.57 -4.35
C CYS A 78 6.12 -5.43 -4.39
N ILE A 79 6.27 -4.70 -3.29
CA ILE A 79 7.16 -3.54 -3.22
C ILE A 79 8.15 -3.73 -2.07
N THR A 80 9.44 -3.73 -2.38
CA THR A 80 10.50 -3.53 -1.39
C THR A 80 10.62 -2.04 -1.12
N ILE A 81 10.54 -1.65 0.15
CA ILE A 81 10.72 -0.26 0.55
C ILE A 81 12.20 0.03 0.70
N VAL A 82 12.69 0.98 -0.09
CA VAL A 82 14.07 1.49 -0.09
C VAL A 82 14.05 2.98 0.20
N GLY A 83 14.91 3.43 1.11
CA GLY A 83 14.91 4.81 1.61
C GLY A 83 15.29 4.87 3.07
#